data_AF-A0A0D7EEV8-F1
#
_entry.id   AF-A0A0D7EEV8-F1
#
_cell.length_a   1.000
_cell.length_b   1.000
_cell.length_c   1.000
_cell.angle_alpha   90.00
_cell.angle_beta   90.00
_cell.angle_gamma   90.00
#
_symmetry.space_group_name_H-M   'P 1'
#
loop_
_entity.id
_entity.type
_entity.pdbx_description
1 polymer ?
#
loop_
_entity_poly.entity_id
_entity_poly.type
_entity_poly.pdbx_seq_one_letter_code
_entity_poly.pdbx_strand_id
1 'polypeptide(L)' 'MSTSDKILTAQAATNQIDHLLVSPLNQLLRSLAPGNGAGVFADPRGVRHAMRAAEVALRKAQEVYESTAWPTFEDYDAS' A
#
# COMPACT_ATOMS: atom_id res chain seq x y z
N MET A 1 4.70 20.24 -17.21
CA MET A 1 4.91 18.78 -17.28
C MET A 1 4.14 18.28 -18.49
N SER A 2 4.76 17.51 -19.38
CA SER A 2 4.04 16.98 -20.54
C SER A 2 3.06 15.87 -20.10
N THR A 3 2.08 15.56 -20.94
CA THR A 3 1.15 14.44 -20.73
C THR A 3 1.88 13.11 -20.54
N SER A 4 2.91 12.87 -21.35
CA SER A 4 3.78 11.69 -21.24
C SER A 4 4.48 11.62 -19.87
N ASP A 5 5.00 12.76 -19.37
CA ASP A 5 5.65 12.82 -18.06
C ASP A 5 4.68 12.54 -16.89
N LYS A 6 3.42 13.00 -16.99
CA LYS A 6 2.37 12.69 -16.00
C LYS A 6 2.08 11.20 -15.91
N ILE A 7 1.90 10.54 -17.04
CA ILE A 7 1.60 9.10 -17.10
C ILE A 7 2.78 8.30 -16.52
N LEU A 8 4.01 8.62 -16.90
CA LEU A 8 5.21 7.96 -16.35
C LEU A 8 5.35 8.16 -14.84
N THR A 9 5.07 9.36 -14.34
CA THR A 9 5.09 9.66 -12.90
C THR A 9 4.03 8.83 -12.16
N ALA A 10 2.82 8.74 -12.69
CA ALA A 10 1.75 7.94 -12.10
C ALA A 10 2.04 6.43 -12.12
N GLN A 11 2.69 5.92 -13.16
CA GLN A 11 3.14 4.53 -13.21
C GLN A 11 4.20 4.23 -12.14
N ALA A 12 5.18 5.13 -11.98
CA ALA A 12 6.19 5.00 -10.93
C ALA A 12 5.57 5.03 -9.53
N ALA A 13 4.64 5.95 -9.29
CA ALA A 13 3.91 6.06 -8.03
C ALA A 13 3.08 4.80 -7.73
N THR A 14 2.39 4.26 -8.73
CA THR A 14 1.63 3.00 -8.62
C THR A 14 2.54 1.85 -8.18
N ASN A 15 3.66 1.65 -8.87
CA ASN A 15 4.62 0.60 -8.53
C ASN A 15 5.17 0.79 -7.11
N GLN A 16 5.47 2.03 -6.72
CA GLN A 16 5.97 2.32 -5.38
C GLN A 16 4.93 2.01 -4.30
N ILE A 17 3.66 2.38 -4.51
CA ILE A 17 2.56 2.07 -3.60
C ILE A 17 2.42 0.55 -3.46
N ASP A 18 2.42 -0.19 -4.56
CA ASP A 18 2.34 -1.66 -4.54
C ASP A 18 3.50 -2.26 -3.74
N HIS A 19 4.73 -1.82 -3.99
CA HIS A 19 5.90 -2.29 -3.25
C HIS A 19 5.82 -1.97 -1.75
N LEU A 20 5.31 -0.80 -1.37
CA LEU A 20 5.13 -0.41 0.03
C LEU A 20 4.12 -1.31 0.75
N LEU A 21 3.04 -1.72 0.07
CA LEU A 21 1.90 -2.40 0.69
C LEU A 21 2.02 -3.92 0.69
N VAL A 22 2.61 -4.53 -0.35
CA VAL A 22 2.59 -6.00 -0.53
C VAL A 22 3.16 -6.75 0.67
N SER A 23 4.36 -6.40 1.14
CA SER A 23 4.99 -7.16 2.23
C SER A 23 4.30 -6.96 3.59
N PRO A 24 4.04 -5.71 4.05
CA PRO A 24 3.41 -5.46 5.35
C PRO A 24 1.98 -6.00 5.46
N LEU A 25 1.18 -5.88 4.39
CA LEU A 25 -0.19 -6.43 4.38
C LEU A 25 -0.18 -7.96 4.38
N ASN A 26 0.71 -8.59 3.60
CA ASN A 26 0.86 -10.04 3.64
C ASN A 26 1.32 -10.55 5.02
N GLN A 27 2.20 -9.81 5.68
CA GLN A 27 2.63 -10.14 7.05
C GLN A 27 1.47 -10.03 8.04
N LEU A 28 0.64 -8.98 7.93
CA LEU A 28 -0.56 -8.84 8.76
C LEU A 28 -1.53 -10.00 8.53
N LEU A 29 -1.87 -10.31 7.28
CA LEU A 29 -2.79 -11.40 6.94
C LEU A 29 -2.29 -12.76 7.49
N ARG A 30 -1.00 -13.05 7.36
CA ARG A 30 -0.39 -14.27 7.92
C ARG A 30 -0.44 -14.29 9.45
N SER A 31 -0.26 -13.14 10.10
CA SER A 31 -0.29 -13.03 11.56
C SER A 31 -1.70 -13.20 12.13
N LEU A 32 -2.73 -12.89 11.34
CA LEU A 32 -4.14 -13.04 11.72
C LEU A 32 -4.69 -14.47 11.51
N ALA A 33 -4.06 -15.26 10.63
CA ALA A 33 -4.51 -16.61 10.30
C ALA A 33 -4.51 -17.63 11.47
N PRO A 34 -3.53 -17.65 12.39
CA PRO A 34 -3.54 -18.58 13.51
C PRO A 34 -4.42 -18.09 14.67
N GLY A 35 -5.66 -18.58 14.71
CA GLY A 35 -6.49 -18.57 15.92
C GLY A 35 -6.15 -19.77 16.81
N ASN A 36 -6.12 -19.58 18.13
CA ASN A 36 -6.09 -20.72 19.03
C ASN A 36 -7.50 -21.35 19.17
N GLY A 37 -7.59 -22.53 19.79
CA GLY A 37 -8.88 -23.22 20.01
C GLY A 37 -9.89 -22.47 20.89
N ALA A 38 -9.53 -21.30 21.43
CA ALA A 38 -10.39 -20.43 22.21
C ALA A 38 -10.85 -19.18 21.43
N GLY A 39 -10.53 -19.06 20.14
CA GLY A 39 -10.96 -17.93 19.31
C GLY A 39 -10.18 -16.63 19.57
N VAL A 40 -9.00 -16.71 20.18
CA VAL A 40 -8.10 -15.56 20.35
C VAL A 40 -6.83 -15.75 19.52
N PHE A 41 -6.14 -14.65 19.20
CA PHE A 41 -4.88 -14.71 18.47
C PHE A 41 -3.85 -15.58 19.20
N ALA A 42 -3.24 -16.52 18.49
CA ALA A 42 -2.21 -17.39 19.04
C ALA A 42 -0.95 -16.58 19.47
N ASP A 43 -0.65 -15.48 18.75
CA ASP A 43 0.39 -14.52 19.10
C ASP A 43 -0.12 -13.07 19.03
N PRO A 44 -0.73 -12.54 20.12
CA PRO A 44 -1.23 -11.17 20.15
C PRO A 44 -0.13 -10.11 19.98
N ARG A 45 1.12 -10.42 20.37
CA ARG A 45 2.25 -9.47 20.21
C ARG A 45 2.65 -9.39 18.75
N GLY A 46 2.82 -10.52 18.08
CA GLY A 46 3.07 -10.60 16.64
C GLY A 46 2.01 -9.88 15.82
N VAL A 47 0.73 -10.11 16.14
CA VAL A 47 -0.40 -9.39 15.50
C VAL A 47 -0.27 -7.88 15.71
N ARG A 48 -0.01 -7.41 16.93
CA ARG A 48 0.18 -5.97 17.20
C ARG A 48 1.35 -5.38 16.41
N HIS A 49 2.47 -6.10 16.29
CA HIS A 49 3.62 -5.65 15.50
C HIS A 49 3.28 -5.57 14.01
N ALA A 50 2.59 -6.58 13.47
CA ALA A 50 2.17 -6.59 12.07
C ALA A 50 1.14 -5.48 11.77
N MET A 51 0.21 -5.20 12.69
CA MET A 51 -0.73 -4.08 12.56
C MET A 51 0.01 -2.73 12.47
N ARG A 52 1.01 -2.50 13.33
CA ARG A 52 1.83 -1.28 13.27
C ARG A 52 2.62 -1.17 11.97
N ALA A 53 3.20 -2.27 11.49
CA ALA A 53 3.92 -2.28 10.22
C ALA A 53 3.01 -1.93 9.05
N ALA A 54 1.80 -2.52 9.01
CA ALA A 54 0.78 -2.21 8.01
C ALA A 54 0.31 -0.74 8.09
N GLU A 55 0.09 -0.21 9.29
CA GLU A 55 -0.27 1.20 9.48
C GLU A 55 0.79 2.16 8.91
N VAL A 56 2.07 1.92 9.22
CA VAL A 56 3.17 2.74 8.70
C VAL A 56 3.26 2.65 7.18
N ALA A 57 3.09 1.46 6.61
CA ALA A 57 3.10 1.25 5.17
C ALA A 57 1.95 2.00 4.48
N LEU A 58 0.74 1.94 5.05
CA LEU A 58 -0.43 2.65 4.54
C LEU A 58 -0.23 4.16 4.56
N ARG A 59 0.32 4.72 5.66
CA ARG A 59 0.63 6.16 5.72
C ARG A 59 1.61 6.59 4.62
N LYS A 60 2.69 5.82 4.41
CA LYS A 60 3.66 6.10 3.32
C LYS A 60 3.03 5.98 1.93
N ALA A 61 2.18 4.98 1.72
CA ALA A 61 1.47 4.83 0.45
C ALA A 61 0.51 6.01 0.19
N GLN A 62 -0.17 6.50 1.24
CA GLN A 62 -1.01 7.70 1.17
C GLN A 62 -0.18 8.95 0.82
N GLU A 63 0.99 9.14 1.43
CA GLU A 63 1.88 10.26 1.09
C GLU A 63 2.31 10.23 -0.39
N VAL A 64 2.64 9.05 -0.92
CA VAL A 64 2.96 8.89 -2.36
C VAL A 64 1.72 9.20 -3.21
N TYR A 65 0.56 8.70 -2.82
CA TYR A 65 -0.68 8.94 -3.55
C TYR A 65 -1.04 10.43 -3.60
N GLU A 66 -0.97 11.13 -2.47
CA GLU A 66 -1.33 12.55 -2.38
C GLU A 66 -0.34 13.47 -3.09
N SER A 67 0.95 13.10 -3.12
CA SER A 67 1.99 13.87 -3.82
C SER A 67 2.06 13.59 -5.32
N THR A 68 1.34 12.58 -5.82
CA THR A 68 1.33 12.22 -7.23
C THR A 68 0.31 13.06 -8.00
N ALA A 69 0.78 13.74 -9.05
CA ALA A 69 -0.10 14.41 -10.00
C ALA A 69 -0.76 13.39 -10.93
N TRP A 70 -1.82 12.75 -10.44
CA TRP A 70 -2.53 11.71 -11.18
C TRP A 70 -3.10 12.25 -12.50
N PRO A 71 -2.88 11.55 -13.63
CA PRO A 71 -3.45 11.92 -14.93
C PRO A 71 -4.99 11.92 -14.87
N THR A 72 -5.60 12.91 -15.51
CA THR A 72 -7.05 12.94 -15.74
C THR A 72 -7.41 12.15 -16.99
N PHE A 73 -8.70 12.00 -17.26
CA PHE A 73 -9.18 11.36 -18.49
C PHE A 73 -8.58 12.02 -19.75
N GLU A 74 -8.49 13.36 -19.79
CA GLU A 74 -7.96 14.08 -20.96
C GLU A 74 -6.47 13.82 -21.20
N ASP A 75 -5.71 13.50 -20.16
CA ASP A 75 -4.29 13.16 -20.29
C ASP A 75 -4.09 11.82 -21.05
N TYR A 76 -5.08 10.94 -21.13
CA TYR A 76 -4.97 9.68 -21.89
C TYR A 76 -5.40 9.81 -23.35
N ASP A 77 -6.26 10.78 -23.66
CA ASP A 77 -6.74 11.02 -25.03
C ASP A 77 -5.74 11.88 -25.85
N ALA A 78 -4.87 12.62 -25.16
CA ALA A 78 -3.87 13.51 -25.77
C ALA A 78 -2.53 12.83 -26.09
N SER A 79 -2.39 11.53 -25.80
CA SER A 79 -1.16 10.73 -25.98
C SER A 79 -1.10 9.93 -27.27
#